data_AF-A0A9D8XMK4-F1
#
_entry.id   AF-A0A9D8XMK4-F1
#
_cell.length_a   1.000
_cell.length_b   1.000
_cell.length_c   1.000
_cell.angle_alpha   90.00
_cell.angle_beta   90.00
_cell.angle_gamma   90.00
#
_symmetry.space_group_name_H-M   'P 1'
#
loop_
_entity.id
_entity.type
_entity.pdbx_description
1 polymer ?
#
loop_
_entity_poly.entity_id
_entity_poly.type
_entity_poly.pdbx_seq_one_letter_code
_entity_poly.pdbx_strand_id
1 'polypeptide(L)'
;MTSEPEGTFSLLIAYAFFAIGISFLCSVLEATLLSTPITFANMLEEQDTKGAKKLKHLKSNIDRPISAILILNTIANTAGASLVGSEAGRIFGSTGVGVVSAIFTLCVLTFSEIIPKTIGSTYWRVLVIPASRIIQGLIYLTWPLVWLVEKMTRLISKNNDTTSVSREEVAAMVSTGTEEGVI
;
A
#
# COMPACT_ATOMS: atom_id res chain seq x y z
N MET A 1 -24.57 17.69 35.92
CA MET A 1 -23.30 17.64 35.17
C MET A 1 -23.39 16.48 34.18
N THR A 2 -24.23 16.63 33.16
CA THR A 2 -24.59 15.57 32.20
C THR A 2 -24.89 16.21 30.85
N SER A 3 -23.83 16.63 30.19
CA SER A 3 -23.75 16.87 28.75
C SER A 3 -22.46 16.16 28.35
N GLU A 4 -22.48 15.28 27.33
CA GLU A 4 -21.37 14.61 26.61
C GLU A 4 -21.69 13.20 26.00
N PRO A 5 -22.96 12.75 25.71
CA PRO A 5 -23.15 11.55 24.88
C PRO A 5 -22.90 11.80 23.38
N GLU A 6 -23.25 12.98 22.86
CA GLU A 6 -23.22 13.25 21.41
C GLU A 6 -21.79 13.40 20.87
N GLY A 7 -20.86 13.96 21.67
CA GLY A 7 -19.46 14.13 21.28
C GLY A 7 -18.73 12.80 21.09
N THR A 8 -18.99 11.82 21.96
CA THR A 8 -18.26 10.54 21.98
C THR A 8 -18.59 9.67 20.76
N PHE A 9 -19.87 9.59 20.38
CA PHE A 9 -20.28 8.83 19.18
C PHE A 9 -19.82 9.51 17.88
N SER A 10 -19.86 10.84 17.84
CA SER A 10 -19.33 11.63 16.72
C SER A 10 -17.82 11.38 16.53
N LEU A 11 -17.04 11.33 17.62
CA LEU A 11 -15.62 11.03 17.59
C LEU A 11 -15.32 9.62 17.08
N LEU A 12 -16.09 8.61 17.51
CA LEU A 12 -15.94 7.24 17.03
C LEU A 12 -16.09 7.18 15.51
N ILE A 13 -17.15 7.79 14.97
CA ILE A 13 -17.40 7.84 13.53
C ILE A 13 -16.29 8.61 12.82
N ALA A 14 -15.87 9.75 13.37
CA ALA A 14 -14.79 10.54 12.79
C ALA A 14 -13.49 9.74 12.70
N TYR A 15 -13.07 9.06 13.76
CA TYR A 15 -11.87 8.22 13.75
C TYR A 15 -11.97 7.07 12.75
N ALA A 16 -13.12 6.39 12.70
CA ALA A 16 -13.34 5.32 11.73
C ALA A 16 -13.26 5.85 10.29
N PHE A 17 -13.89 6.99 10.02
CA PHE A 17 -13.91 7.61 8.70
C PHE A 17 -12.51 8.08 8.27
N PHE A 18 -11.76 8.72 9.15
CA PHE A 18 -10.39 9.16 8.85
C PHE A 18 -9.46 7.97 8.60
N ALA A 19 -9.53 6.93 9.43
CA ALA A 19 -8.72 5.73 9.26
C ALA A 19 -9.01 5.04 7.92
N ILE A 20 -10.29 4.79 7.63
CA ILE A 20 -10.72 4.18 6.37
C ILE A 20 -10.38 5.08 5.18
N GLY A 21 -10.57 6.40 5.28
CA GLY A 21 -10.28 7.33 4.18
C GLY A 21 -8.79 7.39 3.82
N ILE A 22 -7.91 7.41 4.81
CA ILE A 22 -6.46 7.39 4.58
C ILE A 22 -6.04 6.03 3.99
N SER A 23 -6.50 4.93 4.57
CA SER A 23 -6.18 3.58 4.11
C SER A 23 -6.74 3.32 2.70
N PHE A 24 -7.94 3.83 2.38
CA PHE A 24 -8.54 3.79 1.04
C PHE A 24 -7.61 4.45 0.03
N LEU A 25 -7.14 5.66 0.32
CA LEU A 25 -6.22 6.38 -0.55
C LEU A 25 -4.94 5.56 -0.78
N CYS A 26 -4.34 5.04 0.29
CA CYS A 26 -3.16 4.19 0.19
C CYS A 26 -3.40 2.98 -0.73
N SER A 27 -4.50 2.26 -0.56
CA SER A 27 -4.85 1.09 -1.38
C SER A 27 -5.08 1.43 -2.86
N VAL A 28 -5.70 2.57 -3.18
CA VAL A 28 -5.83 3.04 -4.58
C VAL A 28 -4.45 3.32 -5.17
N LEU A 29 -3.61 4.07 -4.43
CA LEU A 29 -2.26 4.45 -4.89
C LEU A 29 -1.39 3.21 -5.13
N GLU A 30 -1.42 2.25 -4.21
CA GLU A 30 -0.72 0.97 -4.32
C GLU A 30 -1.12 0.22 -5.58
N ALA A 31 -2.43 -0.06 -5.74
CA ALA A 31 -2.93 -0.83 -6.87
C ALA A 31 -2.68 -0.12 -8.20
N THR A 32 -2.91 1.20 -8.29
CA THR A 32 -2.59 1.97 -9.49
C THR A 32 -1.11 1.91 -9.84
N LEU A 33 -0.21 2.07 -8.86
CA LEU A 33 1.23 2.03 -9.12
C LEU A 33 1.69 0.63 -9.56
N LEU A 34 1.22 -0.42 -8.90
CA LEU A 34 1.56 -1.81 -9.22
C LEU A 34 1.02 -2.21 -10.60
N SER A 35 -0.23 -1.88 -10.91
CA SER A 35 -0.87 -2.24 -12.19
C SER A 35 -0.34 -1.46 -13.39
N THR A 36 0.33 -0.33 -13.19
CA THR A 36 0.91 0.45 -14.29
C THR A 36 2.13 -0.29 -14.88
N PRO A 37 2.18 -0.60 -16.19
CA PRO A 37 3.38 -1.14 -16.82
C PRO A 37 4.49 -0.09 -16.95
N ILE A 38 5.77 -0.47 -16.80
CA ILE A 38 6.89 0.46 -17.01
C ILE A 38 6.94 1.01 -18.44
N THR A 39 6.54 0.20 -19.43
CA THR A 39 6.46 0.59 -20.85
C THR A 39 5.49 1.75 -21.07
N PHE A 40 4.40 1.81 -20.31
CA PHE A 40 3.46 2.92 -20.36
C PHE A 40 4.08 4.21 -19.80
N ALA A 41 4.87 4.12 -18.74
CA ALA A 41 5.60 5.27 -18.20
C ALA A 41 6.65 5.79 -19.18
N ASN A 42 7.34 4.91 -19.90
CA ASN A 42 8.28 5.28 -20.97
C ASN A 42 7.57 5.99 -22.12
N MET A 43 6.45 5.44 -22.59
CA MET A 43 5.63 6.06 -23.65
C MET A 43 5.19 7.49 -23.26
N LEU A 44 4.74 7.69 -22.02
CA LEU A 44 4.33 9.02 -21.54
C LEU A 44 5.50 10.01 -21.44
N GLU A 45 6.71 9.52 -21.18
CA GLU A 45 7.92 10.34 -21.13
C GLU A 45 8.35 10.77 -22.54
N GLU A 46 8.29 9.87 -23.52
CA GLU A 46 8.53 10.19 -24.94
C GLU A 46 7.52 11.21 -25.47
N GLN A 47 6.27 11.15 -25.00
CA GLN A 47 5.22 12.12 -25.31
C GLN A 47 5.32 13.44 -24.52
N ASP A 48 6.40 13.65 -23.75
CA ASP A 48 6.62 14.82 -22.88
C ASP A 48 5.44 15.14 -21.94
N THR A 49 4.75 14.10 -21.45
CA THR A 49 3.60 14.26 -20.55
C THR A 49 4.06 14.76 -19.18
N LYS A 50 3.40 15.81 -18.67
CA LYS A 50 3.71 16.40 -17.36
C LYS A 50 3.59 15.38 -16.22
N GLY A 51 4.73 15.00 -15.65
CA GLY A 51 4.82 14.03 -14.54
C GLY A 51 5.26 12.63 -14.96
N ALA A 52 5.44 12.37 -16.25
CA ALA A 52 5.91 11.08 -16.76
C ALA A 52 7.31 10.71 -16.23
N LYS A 53 8.25 11.66 -16.18
CA LYS A 53 9.58 11.46 -15.59
C LYS A 53 9.51 10.99 -14.13
N LYS A 54 8.59 11.57 -13.35
CA LYS A 54 8.36 11.20 -11.94
C LYS A 54 7.78 9.80 -11.84
N LEU A 55 6.75 9.49 -12.63
CA LEU A 55 6.15 8.16 -12.69
C LEU A 55 7.20 7.10 -13.03
N LYS A 56 8.01 7.32 -14.07
CA LYS A 56 9.08 6.41 -14.46
C LYS A 56 10.06 6.20 -13.31
N HIS A 57 10.50 7.27 -12.65
CA HIS A 57 11.41 7.16 -11.51
C HIS A 57 10.82 6.32 -10.36
N LEU A 58 9.52 6.51 -10.03
CA LEU A 58 8.82 5.72 -9.03
C LEU A 58 8.70 4.24 -9.44
N LYS A 59 8.40 3.96 -10.71
CA LYS A 59 8.29 2.59 -11.22
C LYS A 59 9.63 1.87 -11.31
N SER A 60 10.72 2.58 -11.63
CA SER A 60 12.07 2.03 -11.66
C SER A 60 12.64 1.73 -10.27
N ASN A 61 12.14 2.41 -9.23
CA ASN A 61 12.57 2.21 -7.83
C ASN A 61 11.36 1.89 -6.96
N ILE A 62 10.65 0.82 -7.29
CA ILE A 62 9.29 0.56 -6.77
C ILE A 62 9.25 0.28 -5.26
N ASP A 63 10.35 -0.17 -4.67
CA ASP A 63 10.42 -0.49 -3.23
C ASP A 63 10.14 0.73 -2.34
N ARG A 64 10.66 1.91 -2.72
CA ARG A 64 10.46 3.16 -1.98
C ARG A 64 9.00 3.62 -1.91
N PRO A 65 8.30 3.84 -3.05
CA PRO A 65 6.91 4.26 -3.02
C PRO A 65 6.01 3.21 -2.38
N ILE A 66 6.22 1.91 -2.64
CA ILE A 66 5.40 0.86 -2.02
C ILE A 66 5.61 0.83 -0.51
N SER A 67 6.86 0.93 -0.03
CA SER A 67 7.14 1.01 1.40
C SER A 67 6.46 2.23 2.04
N ALA A 68 6.54 3.41 1.41
CA ALA A 68 5.89 4.62 1.92
C ALA A 68 4.36 4.45 2.05
N ILE A 69 3.72 3.89 1.02
CA ILE A 69 2.27 3.63 1.00
C ILE A 69 1.89 2.62 2.09
N LEU A 70 2.63 1.50 2.19
CA LEU A 70 2.34 0.44 3.14
C LEU A 70 2.51 0.89 4.60
N ILE A 71 3.55 1.69 4.87
CA ILE A 71 3.77 2.30 6.20
C ILE A 71 2.57 3.15 6.59
N LEU A 72 2.13 4.06 5.71
CA LEU A 72 1.00 4.93 6.01
C LEU A 72 -0.30 4.13 6.16
N ASN A 73 -0.53 3.12 5.32
CA ASN A 73 -1.68 2.23 5.43
C ASN A 73 -1.71 1.50 6.78
N THR A 74 -0.56 0.96 7.20
CA THR A 74 -0.42 0.25 8.47
C THR A 74 -0.70 1.19 9.64
N ILE A 75 -0.12 2.39 9.62
CA ILE A 75 -0.38 3.40 10.65
C ILE A 75 -1.87 3.75 10.73
N ALA A 76 -2.51 3.99 9.59
CA ALA A 76 -3.94 4.33 9.54
C ALA A 76 -4.81 3.20 10.14
N ASN A 77 -4.54 1.94 9.79
CA ASN A 77 -5.30 0.80 10.27
C ASN A 77 -5.06 0.53 11.77
N THR A 78 -3.81 0.55 12.22
CA THR A 78 -3.46 0.30 13.62
C THR A 78 -3.90 1.43 14.55
N ALA A 79 -3.64 2.68 14.16
CA ALA A 79 -4.08 3.84 14.94
C ALA A 79 -5.61 3.95 14.91
N GLY A 80 -6.23 3.72 13.75
CA GLY A 80 -7.69 3.68 13.60
C GLY A 80 -8.34 2.65 14.51
N ALA A 81 -7.85 1.41 14.51
CA ALA A 81 -8.37 0.35 15.38
C ALA A 81 -8.23 0.71 16.87
N SER A 82 -7.10 1.32 17.26
CA SER A 82 -6.86 1.74 18.64
C SER A 82 -7.79 2.88 19.08
N LEU A 83 -7.97 3.90 18.23
CA LEU A 83 -8.83 5.06 18.51
C LEU A 83 -10.32 4.70 18.49
N VAL A 84 -10.76 3.91 17.51
CA VAL A 84 -12.14 3.40 17.44
C VAL A 84 -12.42 2.46 18.62
N GLY A 85 -11.47 1.60 18.97
CA GLY A 85 -11.57 0.68 20.10
C GLY A 85 -11.67 1.41 21.45
N SER A 86 -10.88 2.48 21.66
CA SER A 86 -10.97 3.27 22.89
C SER A 86 -12.32 3.96 23.05
N GLU A 87 -12.85 4.54 21.97
CA GLU A 87 -14.18 5.17 22.02
C GLU A 87 -15.30 4.13 22.16
N ALA A 88 -15.17 2.97 21.52
CA ALA A 88 -16.11 1.86 21.70
C ALA A 88 -16.19 1.42 23.18
N GLY A 89 -15.05 1.36 23.88
CA GLY A 89 -15.01 1.04 25.31
C GLY A 89 -15.71 2.08 26.18
N ARG A 90 -15.62 3.36 25.83
CA ARG A 90 -16.29 4.46 26.55
C ARG A 90 -17.79 4.45 26.35
N ILE A 91 -18.27 4.15 25.13
CA ILE A 91 -19.69 4.21 24.78
C ILE A 91 -20.42 2.91 25.14
N PHE A 92 -19.82 1.76 24.83
CA PHE A 92 -20.49 0.46 24.86
C PHE A 92 -19.91 -0.50 25.93
N GLY A 93 -18.90 -0.06 26.69
CA GLY A 93 -18.23 -0.89 27.70
C GLY A 93 -17.36 -1.99 27.10
N SER A 94 -16.86 -2.90 27.95
CA SER A 94 -15.87 -3.91 27.57
C SER A 94 -16.35 -4.88 26.47
N THR A 95 -17.60 -5.32 26.52
CA THR A 95 -18.18 -6.21 25.50
C THR A 95 -18.34 -5.50 24.15
N GLY A 96 -18.63 -4.20 24.15
CA GLY A 96 -18.80 -3.42 22.93
C GLY A 96 -17.51 -3.24 22.13
N VAL A 97 -16.34 -3.21 22.78
CA VAL A 97 -15.03 -3.12 22.12
C VAL A 97 -14.84 -4.26 21.12
N GLY A 98 -15.16 -5.50 21.51
CA GLY A 98 -15.00 -6.66 20.64
C GLY A 98 -15.89 -6.59 19.40
N VAL A 99 -17.16 -6.24 19.59
CA VAL A 99 -18.14 -6.12 18.49
C VAL A 99 -17.76 -5.00 17.53
N VAL A 100 -17.43 -3.81 18.06
CA VAL A 100 -17.05 -2.66 17.21
C VAL A 100 -15.74 -2.95 16.48
N SER A 101 -14.76 -3.60 17.11
CA SER A 101 -13.49 -3.94 16.46
C SER A 101 -13.70 -4.94 15.31
N ALA A 102 -14.57 -5.92 15.48
CA ALA A 102 -14.92 -6.87 14.42
C ALA A 102 -15.60 -6.17 13.22
N ILE A 103 -16.57 -5.30 13.50
CA ILE A 103 -17.25 -4.50 12.46
C ILE A 103 -16.25 -3.59 11.76
N PHE A 104 -15.42 -2.86 12.52
CA PHE A 104 -14.40 -1.96 11.97
C PHE A 104 -13.41 -2.70 11.07
N THR A 105 -12.95 -3.88 11.49
CA THR A 105 -12.05 -4.72 10.69
C THR A 105 -12.69 -5.12 9.36
N LEU A 106 -13.96 -5.56 9.39
CA LEU A 106 -14.70 -5.87 8.16
C LEU A 106 -14.83 -4.64 7.26
N CYS A 107 -15.13 -3.47 7.83
CA CYS A 107 -15.19 -2.21 7.10
C CYS A 107 -13.84 -1.87 6.44
N VAL A 108 -12.73 -2.01 7.16
CA VAL A 108 -11.39 -1.77 6.60
C VAL A 108 -11.11 -2.75 5.45
N LEU A 109 -11.36 -4.04 5.62
CA LEU A 109 -11.14 -5.02 4.55
C LEU A 109 -11.96 -4.70 3.30
N THR A 110 -13.25 -4.41 3.44
CA THR A 110 -14.12 -4.17 2.29
C THR A 110 -13.88 -2.79 1.68
N PHE A 111 -14.03 -1.73 2.47
CA PHE A 111 -14.02 -0.36 1.97
C PHE A 111 -12.63 0.21 1.80
N SER A 112 -11.64 -0.28 2.53
CA SER A 112 -10.29 0.27 2.52
C SER A 112 -9.30 -0.56 1.73
N GLU A 113 -9.53 -1.88 1.59
CA GLU A 113 -8.61 -2.78 0.90
C GLU A 113 -9.16 -3.34 -0.40
N ILE A 114 -10.26 -4.10 -0.36
CA ILE A 114 -10.75 -4.84 -1.52
C ILE A 114 -11.26 -3.87 -2.60
N ILE A 115 -12.27 -3.06 -2.27
CA ILE A 115 -12.88 -2.12 -3.24
C ILE A 115 -11.84 -1.14 -3.81
N PRO A 116 -10.98 -0.49 -3.01
CA PRO A 116 -10.08 0.53 -3.54
C PRO A 116 -8.95 -0.08 -4.38
N LYS A 117 -8.45 -1.27 -4.03
CA LYS A 117 -7.49 -1.99 -4.88
C LYS A 117 -8.11 -2.40 -6.21
N THR A 118 -9.38 -2.79 -6.25
CA THR A 118 -10.11 -3.04 -7.50
C THR A 118 -10.23 -1.77 -8.34
N ILE A 119 -10.58 -0.63 -7.73
CA ILE A 119 -10.65 0.66 -8.42
C ILE A 119 -9.26 1.05 -8.98
N GLY A 120 -8.23 0.98 -8.15
CA GLY A 120 -6.87 1.38 -8.53
C GLY A 120 -6.29 0.54 -9.65
N SER A 121 -6.57 -0.77 -9.67
CA SER A 121 -6.13 -1.69 -10.73
C SER A 121 -6.98 -1.63 -12.00
N THR A 122 -8.27 -1.28 -11.90
CA THR A 122 -9.15 -1.15 -13.07
C THR A 122 -8.93 0.19 -13.80
N TYR A 123 -8.82 1.29 -13.05
CA TYR A 123 -8.76 2.64 -13.59
C TYR A 123 -7.34 3.24 -13.60
N TRP A 124 -6.31 2.40 -13.55
CA TRP A 124 -4.91 2.81 -13.39
C TRP A 124 -4.46 3.86 -14.43
N ARG A 125 -4.89 3.77 -15.70
CA ARG A 125 -4.47 4.70 -16.76
C ARG A 125 -4.80 6.16 -16.46
N VAL A 126 -5.96 6.42 -15.85
CA VAL A 126 -6.41 7.78 -15.52
C VAL A 126 -5.82 8.22 -14.17
N LEU A 127 -5.63 7.27 -13.26
CA LEU A 127 -5.17 7.53 -11.90
C LEU A 127 -3.65 7.67 -11.78
N VAL A 128 -2.87 7.12 -12.71
CA VAL A 128 -1.41 6.96 -12.53
C VAL A 128 -0.65 8.28 -12.39
N ILE A 129 -0.99 9.30 -13.18
CA ILE A 129 -0.34 10.61 -13.10
C ILE A 129 -0.66 11.32 -11.78
N PRO A 130 -1.93 11.49 -11.35
CA PRO A 130 -2.22 12.07 -10.04
C PRO A 130 -1.64 11.21 -8.90
N ALA A 131 -1.74 9.88 -8.98
CA ALA A 131 -1.17 8.97 -7.98
C ALA A 131 0.33 9.20 -7.82
N SER A 132 1.10 9.31 -8.91
CA SER A 132 2.55 9.55 -8.84
C SER A 132 2.93 10.81 -8.05
N ARG A 133 2.12 11.87 -8.12
CA ARG A 133 2.37 13.12 -7.38
C ARG A 133 2.08 12.96 -5.90
N ILE A 134 0.97 12.30 -5.57
CA ILE A 134 0.56 12.03 -4.19
C ILE A 134 1.61 11.13 -3.52
N ILE A 135 2.02 10.05 -4.19
CA ILE A 135 3.04 9.11 -3.71
C ILE A 135 4.35 9.82 -3.40
N GLN A 136 4.77 10.77 -4.24
CA GLN A 136 5.99 11.53 -3.97
C GLN A 136 5.88 12.38 -2.70
N GLY A 137 4.70 12.94 -2.42
CA GLY A 137 4.41 13.60 -1.14
C GLY A 137 4.45 12.62 0.04
N LEU A 138 3.89 11.41 -0.12
CA LEU A 138 3.93 10.35 0.90
C LEU A 138 5.37 9.93 1.22
N ILE A 139 6.22 9.76 0.21
CA ILE A 139 7.64 9.44 0.41
C ILE A 139 8.33 10.51 1.23
N TYR A 140 8.07 11.80 0.95
CA TYR A 140 8.65 12.89 1.75
C TYR A 140 8.16 12.87 3.19
N LEU A 141 6.86 12.67 3.40
CA LEU A 141 6.24 12.59 4.73
C LEU A 141 6.78 11.42 5.56
N THR A 142 6.96 10.27 4.92
CA THR A 142 7.40 9.02 5.58
C THR A 142 8.90 8.75 5.42
N TRP A 143 9.66 9.72 4.90
CA TRP A 143 11.07 9.58 4.56
C TRP A 143 11.95 8.93 5.65
N PRO A 144 11.87 9.32 6.95
CA PRO A 144 12.72 8.70 7.97
C PRO A 144 12.37 7.22 8.20
N LEU A 145 11.08 6.86 8.10
CA LEU A 145 10.62 5.48 8.25
C LEU A 145 11.01 4.63 7.04
N VAL A 146 10.84 5.17 5.83
CA VAL A 146 11.26 4.49 4.58
C VAL A 146 12.76 4.23 4.60
N TRP A 147 13.58 5.22 4.98
CA TRP A 147 15.03 5.05 5.08
C TRP A 147 15.42 3.95 6.08
N LEU A 148 14.73 3.89 7.23
CA LEU A 148 14.96 2.85 8.22
C LEU A 148 14.62 1.45 7.67
N VAL A 149 13.46 1.31 7.03
CA VAL A 149 13.04 0.05 6.41
C VAL A 149 14.02 -0.38 5.33
N GLU A 150 14.45 0.52 4.44
CA GLU A 150 15.46 0.21 3.42
C GLU A 150 16.76 -0.30 4.04
N LYS A 151 17.21 0.30 5.14
CA LYS A 151 18.43 -0.13 5.84
C LYS A 151 18.27 -1.52 6.43
N MET A 152 17.11 -1.83 7.02
CA MET A 152 16.82 -3.17 7.54
C MET A 152 16.75 -4.21 6.41
N THR A 153 16.03 -3.91 5.33
CA THR A 153 15.92 -4.81 4.17
C THR A 153 17.28 -5.12 3.57
N ARG A 154 18.17 -4.12 3.44
CA ARG A 154 19.55 -4.34 2.96
C ARG A 154 20.36 -5.27 3.87
N LEU A 155 20.17 -5.22 5.18
CA LEU A 155 20.84 -6.13 6.11
C LEU A 155 20.37 -7.58 5.92
N ILE A 156 19.09 -7.78 5.59
CA ILE A 156 18.52 -9.10 5.32
C ILE A 156 18.96 -9.61 3.94
N SER A 157 18.87 -8.77 2.90
CA SER A 157 19.22 -9.14 1.52
C SER A 157 20.71 -9.34 1.29
N LYS A 158 21.60 -8.78 2.13
CA LYS A 158 23.05 -9.00 2.06
C LYS A 158 23.46 -10.48 2.23
N ASN A 159 22.54 -11.33 2.67
CA ASN A 159 22.76 -12.77 2.77
C ASN A 159 22.40 -13.55 1.48
N ASN A 160 21.94 -12.88 0.42
CA ASN A 160 21.54 -13.47 -0.86
C ASN A 160 22.45 -13.06 -2.04
N ASP A 161 23.73 -12.72 -1.78
CA ASP A 161 24.76 -12.68 -2.84
C ASP A 161 25.13 -14.12 -3.29
N THR A 162 24.13 -14.92 -3.65
CA THR A 162 24.30 -16.13 -4.45
C THR A 162 23.80 -15.82 -5.86
N THR A 163 24.55 -15.00 -6.57
CA THR A 163 24.70 -15.13 -8.03
C THR A 163 25.46 -16.41 -8.36
N SER A 164 24.98 -17.55 -7.88
CA SER A 164 25.28 -18.84 -8.47
C SER A 164 23.97 -19.29 -9.08
N VAL A 165 23.81 -19.09 -10.38
CA VAL A 165 22.84 -19.87 -11.15
C VAL A 165 23.09 -21.31 -10.75
N SER A 166 22.13 -21.90 -10.04
CA SER A 166 22.30 -23.25 -9.52
C SER A 166 22.48 -24.17 -10.72
N ARG A 167 23.37 -25.15 -10.66
CA ARG A 167 23.55 -26.11 -11.77
C ARG A 167 22.22 -26.78 -12.14
N GLU A 168 21.33 -26.84 -11.17
CA GLU A 168 19.95 -27.31 -11.22
C GLU A 168 19.06 -26.38 -12.07
N GLU A 169 19.21 -25.06 -11.99
CA GLU A 169 18.48 -24.11 -12.87
C GLU A 169 19.00 -24.18 -14.31
N VAL A 170 20.31 -24.36 -14.51
CA VAL A 170 20.88 -24.59 -15.86
C VAL A 170 20.42 -25.93 -16.43
N ALA A 171 20.43 -26.99 -15.61
CA ALA A 171 19.97 -28.31 -16.03
C ALA A 171 18.48 -28.31 -16.36
N ALA A 172 17.66 -27.59 -15.59
CA ALA A 172 16.23 -27.43 -15.85
C ALA A 172 15.95 -26.71 -17.18
N MET A 173 16.68 -25.63 -17.49
CA MET A 173 16.54 -24.93 -18.79
C MET A 173 16.96 -25.81 -19.97
N VAL A 174 18.03 -26.61 -19.81
CA VAL A 174 18.49 -27.54 -20.85
C VAL A 174 17.51 -28.68 -21.05
N SER A 175 16.96 -29.27 -19.98
CA SER A 175 15.96 -30.33 -20.08
C SER A 175 14.68 -29.85 -20.76
N THR A 176 14.21 -28.64 -20.43
CA THR A 176 13.05 -28.05 -21.09
C THR A 176 13.33 -27.79 -22.57
N GLY A 177 14.54 -27.36 -22.94
CA GLY A 177 14.93 -27.20 -24.35
C GLY A 177 15.02 -28.51 -25.15
N THR A 178 15.39 -29.62 -24.50
CA THR A 178 15.39 -30.96 -25.13
C THR A 178 13.99 -31.54 -25.28
N GLU A 179 13.08 -31.22 -24.36
CA GLU A 179 11.70 -31.72 -24.38
C GLU A 179 10.81 -30.94 -25.35
N GLU A 180 11.14 -29.66 -25.60
CA GLU A 180 10.52 -28.84 -26.66
C GLU A 180 11.18 -28.99 -28.05
N GLY A 181 12.18 -29.88 -28.20
CA GLY A 181 12.72 -30.29 -29.50
C GLY A 181 13.45 -29.20 -30.29
N VAL A 182 14.19 -28.30 -29.61
CA VAL A 182 14.96 -27.22 -30.25
C VAL A 182 16.47 -27.54 -30.32
N ILE A 183 16.86 -28.81 -30.12
CA ILE A 183 18.19 -29.35 -30.44
C ILE A 183 18.09 -30.79 -30.91
#